data_AF-A0A0F7P778-F1
#
_entry.id   AF-A0A0F7P778-F1
#
_cell.length_a   1.000
_cell.length_b   1.000
_cell.length_c   1.000
_cell.angle_alpha   90.00
_cell.angle_beta   90.00
_cell.angle_gamma   90.00
#
_symmetry.space_group_name_H-M   'P 1'
#
loop_
_entity.id
_entity.type
_entity.pdbx_description
1 polymer ?
#
loop_
_entity_poly.entity_id
_entity_poly.type
_entity_poly.pdbx_seq_one_letter_code
_entity_poly.pdbx_strand_id
1 'polypeptide(L)'
;MVEGRIHVGEDFPPDVPAFASIEAFVAELADASTSGTAVQAFDARYVAGRRHLETAVDHANRSMDRDENVAEDRAVEILCYAAGRRQIERALEMGIGAGTTPVLVVVDGPDEVSVANRVESVLGPGEAFALSDPDRIATFFDVTDRERAATDASLQALVCERVALLDVEK
;
A
#
# COMPACT_ATOMS: atom_id res chain seq x y z
N MET A 1 -6.39 2.96 8.47
CA MET A 1 -5.41 1.90 8.12
C MET A 1 -5.57 0.70 9.02
N VAL A 2 -5.41 -0.50 8.48
CA VAL A 2 -5.50 -1.79 9.19
C VAL A 2 -4.21 -2.58 8.93
N GLU A 3 -3.70 -3.24 9.96
CA GLU A 3 -2.47 -4.05 9.87
C GLU A 3 -2.81 -5.52 10.09
N GLY A 4 -2.07 -6.41 9.44
CA GLY A 4 -2.22 -7.83 9.68
C GLY A 4 -1.30 -8.68 8.82
N ARG A 5 -1.73 -9.92 8.58
CA ARG A 5 -1.05 -10.87 7.70
C ARG A 5 -2.05 -11.75 6.99
N ILE A 6 -1.69 -12.18 5.79
CA ILE A 6 -2.44 -13.14 5.00
C ILE A 6 -1.49 -14.15 4.37
N HIS A 7 -2.04 -15.23 3.82
CA HIS A 7 -1.36 -16.12 2.91
C HIS A 7 -2.11 -16.18 1.58
N VAL A 8 -1.39 -16.15 0.47
CA VAL A 8 -1.96 -16.37 -0.86
C VAL A 8 -1.29 -17.56 -1.52
N GLY A 9 -2.03 -18.63 -1.80
CA GLY A 9 -1.47 -19.83 -2.40
C GLY A 9 -2.33 -21.07 -2.22
N GLU A 10 -1.82 -22.21 -2.71
CA GLU A 10 -2.49 -23.52 -2.61
C GLU A 10 -2.26 -24.19 -1.24
N ASP A 11 -1.28 -23.71 -0.46
CA ASP A 11 -1.00 -24.17 0.90
C ASP A 11 -1.75 -23.30 1.91
N PHE A 12 -2.45 -23.93 2.86
CA PHE A 12 -3.29 -23.24 3.84
C PHE A 12 -2.68 -23.37 5.24
N PRO A 13 -1.80 -22.45 5.67
CA PRO A 13 -1.23 -22.48 7.00
C PRO A 13 -2.32 -22.31 8.08
N PRO A 14 -2.26 -23.06 9.20
CA PRO A 14 -3.37 -23.17 10.14
C PRO A 14 -3.72 -21.88 10.92
N ASP A 15 -2.82 -20.89 10.95
CA ASP A 15 -2.93 -19.70 11.82
C ASP A 15 -2.89 -18.37 11.05
N VAL A 16 -3.04 -18.40 9.73
CA VAL A 16 -3.04 -17.21 8.88
C VAL A 16 -4.21 -17.33 7.90
N PRO A 17 -5.11 -16.33 7.82
CA PRO A 17 -6.13 -16.31 6.78
C PRO A 17 -5.50 -16.49 5.40
N ALA A 18 -6.00 -17.48 4.68
CA ALA A 18 -5.39 -17.97 3.46
C ALA A 18 -6.40 -17.92 2.32
N PHE A 19 -5.94 -17.38 1.19
CA PHE A 19 -6.74 -17.17 -0.01
C PHE A 19 -6.12 -17.96 -1.16
N ALA A 20 -6.97 -18.61 -1.96
CA ALA A 20 -6.50 -19.46 -3.06
C ALA A 20 -5.76 -18.68 -4.15
N SER A 21 -6.04 -17.38 -4.29
CA SER A 21 -5.37 -16.48 -5.23
C SER A 21 -5.41 -15.03 -4.75
N ILE A 22 -4.67 -14.16 -5.45
CA ILE A 22 -4.68 -12.71 -5.19
C ILE A 22 -6.07 -12.17 -5.45
N GLU A 23 -6.73 -12.61 -6.53
CA GLU A 23 -8.09 -12.20 -6.90
C GLU A 23 -9.11 -12.58 -5.82
N ALA A 24 -8.96 -13.74 -5.18
CA ALA A 24 -9.82 -14.15 -4.07
C ALA A 24 -9.66 -13.22 -2.86
N PHE A 25 -8.42 -12.82 -2.53
CA PHE A 25 -8.18 -11.84 -1.48
C PHE A 25 -8.72 -10.45 -1.82
N VAL A 26 -8.52 -10.00 -3.06
CA VAL A 26 -9.06 -8.71 -3.54
C VAL A 26 -10.59 -8.69 -3.51
N ALA A 27 -11.25 -9.80 -3.84
CA ALA A 27 -12.70 -9.92 -3.75
C ALA A 27 -13.20 -9.75 -2.31
N GLU A 28 -12.53 -10.35 -1.32
CA GLU A 28 -12.89 -10.21 0.09
C GLU A 28 -12.72 -8.76 0.60
N LEU A 29 -11.69 -8.06 0.14
CA LEU A 29 -11.54 -6.62 0.43
C LEU A 29 -12.62 -5.77 -0.26
N ALA A 30 -13.00 -6.12 -1.48
CA ALA A 30 -14.07 -5.44 -2.20
C ALA A 30 -15.43 -5.62 -1.50
N ASP A 31 -15.72 -6.84 -1.03
CA ASP A 31 -16.94 -7.16 -0.27
C ASP A 31 -16.98 -6.46 1.10
N ALA A 32 -15.82 -6.25 1.72
CA ALA A 32 -15.71 -5.46 2.96
C ALA A 32 -15.98 -3.96 2.74
N SER A 33 -15.71 -3.45 1.52
CA SER A 33 -15.81 -2.03 1.18
C SER A 33 -17.26 -1.52 1.05
N THR A 34 -17.40 -0.20 0.89
CA THR A 34 -18.65 0.49 0.58
C THR A 34 -18.44 1.50 -0.55
N SER A 35 -19.52 1.92 -1.20
CA SER A 35 -19.46 2.91 -2.29
C SER A 35 -18.76 4.19 -1.84
N GLY A 36 -17.71 4.59 -2.58
CA GLY A 36 -16.91 5.78 -2.29
C GLY A 36 -15.79 5.57 -1.27
N THR A 37 -15.63 4.36 -0.73
CA THR A 37 -14.51 4.01 0.15
C THR A 37 -13.45 3.23 -0.63
N ALA A 38 -12.24 3.78 -0.70
CA ALA A 38 -11.09 3.09 -1.27
C ALA A 38 -10.52 2.10 -0.24
N VAL A 39 -10.21 0.89 -0.69
CA VAL A 39 -9.54 -0.14 0.12
C VAL A 39 -8.35 -0.66 -0.70
N GLN A 40 -7.13 -0.34 -0.28
CA GLN A 40 -5.90 -0.73 -0.98
C GLN A 40 -4.95 -1.46 -0.03
N ALA A 41 -4.58 -2.69 -0.39
CA ALA A 41 -3.62 -3.49 0.36
C ALA A 41 -2.19 -3.34 -0.19
N PHE A 42 -1.22 -3.35 0.72
CA PHE A 42 0.21 -3.24 0.46
C PHE A 42 0.95 -4.35 1.18
N ASP A 43 2.01 -4.86 0.56
CA ASP A 43 3.03 -5.60 1.28
C ASP A 43 3.81 -4.63 2.18
N ALA A 44 3.69 -4.83 3.49
CA ALA A 44 4.24 -3.93 4.50
C ALA A 44 5.77 -3.78 4.40
N ARG A 45 6.46 -4.77 3.79
CA ARG A 45 7.91 -4.73 3.54
C ARG A 45 8.31 -3.57 2.62
N TYR A 46 7.41 -3.08 1.77
CA TYR A 46 7.65 -1.94 0.88
C TYR A 46 7.23 -0.57 1.47
N VAL A 47 6.69 -0.56 2.68
CA VAL A 47 6.12 0.66 3.26
C VAL A 47 7.09 1.28 4.27
N ALA A 48 7.56 2.49 3.99
CA ALA A 48 8.47 3.26 4.85
C ALA A 48 7.82 3.87 6.11
N GLY A 49 6.66 3.36 6.53
CA GLY A 49 5.90 3.80 7.71
C GLY A 49 4.64 4.61 7.37
N ARG A 50 3.86 4.99 8.39
CA ARG A 50 2.51 5.54 8.23
C ARG A 50 2.43 6.80 7.34
N ARG A 51 3.33 7.76 7.52
CA ARG A 51 3.36 9.02 6.76
C ARG A 51 3.53 8.81 5.26
N HIS A 52 4.21 7.73 4.85
CA HIS A 52 4.34 7.36 3.44
C HIS A 52 2.96 7.13 2.81
N LEU A 53 2.15 6.26 3.41
CA LEU A 53 0.82 5.94 2.90
C LEU A 53 -0.16 7.13 3.05
N GLU A 54 -0.07 7.90 4.14
CA GLU A 54 -0.87 9.13 4.31
C GLU A 54 -0.56 10.15 3.19
N THR A 55 0.73 10.36 2.88
CA THR A 55 1.14 11.24 1.77
C THR A 55 0.61 10.73 0.43
N ALA A 56 0.66 9.41 0.20
CA ALA A 56 0.14 8.82 -1.03
C ALA A 56 -1.37 9.02 -1.19
N VAL A 57 -2.14 8.85 -0.12
CA VAL A 57 -3.59 9.11 -0.09
C VAL A 57 -3.90 10.57 -0.42
N ASP A 58 -3.22 11.51 0.24
CA ASP A 58 -3.43 12.94 0.02
C ASP A 58 -3.16 13.37 -1.43
N HIS A 59 -2.10 12.82 -2.04
CA HIS A 59 -1.75 13.14 -3.41
C HIS A 59 -2.67 12.44 -4.42
N ALA A 60 -3.04 11.18 -4.20
CA ALA A 60 -4.01 10.47 -5.03
C ALA A 60 -5.36 11.17 -5.08
N ASN A 61 -5.89 11.56 -3.92
CA ASN A 61 -7.16 12.29 -3.82
C ASN A 61 -7.11 13.61 -4.59
N ARG A 62 -6.03 14.38 -4.40
CA ARG A 62 -5.83 15.64 -5.11
C ARG A 62 -5.70 15.48 -6.62
N SER A 63 -5.06 14.40 -7.07
CA SER A 63 -4.90 14.07 -8.49
C SER A 63 -6.26 13.78 -9.13
N MET A 64 -7.10 13.00 -8.45
CA MET A 64 -8.47 12.71 -8.87
C MET A 64 -9.36 13.95 -8.90
N ASP A 65 -9.30 14.79 -7.87
CA ASP A 65 -10.07 16.03 -7.80
C ASP A 65 -9.73 17.01 -8.94
N ARG A 66 -8.58 16.83 -9.59
CA ARG A 66 -8.09 17.64 -10.71
C ARG A 66 -8.22 16.96 -12.07
N ASP A 67 -8.76 15.75 -12.13
CA ASP A 67 -8.80 14.92 -13.34
C ASP A 67 -7.39 14.71 -13.97
N GLU A 68 -6.35 14.65 -13.13
CA GLU A 68 -4.95 14.44 -13.54
C GLU A 68 -4.43 13.04 -13.17
N ASN A 69 -5.34 12.18 -12.73
CA ASN A 69 -5.08 10.84 -12.21
C ASN A 69 -4.54 9.88 -13.27
N VAL A 70 -3.72 8.94 -12.83
CA VAL A 70 -3.18 7.85 -13.66
C VAL A 70 -4.24 6.77 -13.86
N ALA A 71 -4.99 6.43 -12.81
CA ALA A 71 -6.00 5.39 -12.80
C ALA A 71 -7.38 5.95 -12.42
N GLU A 72 -8.43 5.44 -13.05
CA GLU A 72 -9.83 5.79 -12.72
C GLU A 72 -10.26 5.27 -11.34
N ASP A 73 -9.67 4.15 -10.90
CA ASP A 73 -9.93 3.58 -9.58
C ASP A 73 -9.06 4.23 -8.50
N ARG A 74 -9.70 4.64 -7.39
CA ARG A 74 -9.05 5.38 -6.30
C ARG A 74 -8.05 4.54 -5.51
N ALA A 75 -8.32 3.26 -5.31
CA ALA A 75 -7.38 2.37 -4.65
C ALA A 75 -6.13 2.17 -5.52
N VAL A 76 -6.31 2.03 -6.83
CA VAL A 76 -5.19 1.94 -7.80
C VAL A 76 -4.40 3.26 -7.88
N GLU A 77 -5.06 4.42 -7.83
CA GLU A 77 -4.36 5.70 -7.80
C GLU A 77 -3.52 5.87 -6.52
N ILE A 78 -4.06 5.47 -5.36
CA ILE A 78 -3.31 5.43 -4.09
C ILE A 78 -2.09 4.50 -4.21
N LEU A 79 -2.22 3.34 -4.87
CA LEU A 79 -1.11 2.43 -5.13
C LEU A 79 -0.02 3.08 -5.99
N CYS A 80 -0.39 3.78 -7.07
CA CYS A 80 0.56 4.50 -7.93
C CYS A 80 1.34 5.58 -7.18
N TYR A 81 0.65 6.39 -6.36
CA TYR A 81 1.31 7.39 -5.54
C TYR A 81 2.20 6.77 -4.48
N ALA A 82 1.74 5.74 -3.78
CA ALA A 82 2.56 5.02 -2.80
C ALA A 82 3.81 4.42 -3.46
N ALA A 83 3.71 3.92 -4.69
CA ALA A 83 4.87 3.42 -5.40
C ALA A 83 5.81 4.54 -5.90
N GLY A 84 5.33 5.79 -5.95
CA GLY A 84 6.01 6.87 -6.65
C GLY A 84 6.16 6.57 -8.15
N ARG A 85 5.20 5.85 -8.76
CA ARG A 85 5.26 5.42 -10.17
C ARG A 85 3.94 5.70 -10.88
N ARG A 86 4.02 6.19 -12.13
CA ARG A 86 2.86 6.35 -13.04
C ARG A 86 2.47 5.07 -13.78
N GLN A 87 3.29 4.02 -13.70
CA GLN A 87 3.04 2.75 -14.36
C GLN A 87 2.44 1.78 -13.36
N ILE A 88 1.17 1.41 -13.55
CA ILE A 88 0.41 0.54 -12.64
C ILE A 88 1.15 -0.79 -12.47
N GLU A 89 1.70 -1.35 -13.55
CA GLU A 89 2.42 -2.63 -13.51
C GLU A 89 3.64 -2.58 -12.60
N ARG A 90 4.32 -1.43 -12.51
CA ARG A 90 5.45 -1.24 -11.58
C ARG A 90 4.95 -0.98 -10.16
N ALA A 91 3.82 -0.30 -10.00
CA ALA A 91 3.24 -0.05 -8.69
C ALA A 91 2.74 -1.34 -8.03
N LEU A 92 2.22 -2.30 -8.81
CA LEU A 92 1.76 -3.60 -8.32
C LEU A 92 2.85 -4.41 -7.60
N GLU A 93 4.13 -4.12 -7.80
CA GLU A 93 5.23 -4.80 -7.09
C GLU A 93 5.16 -4.61 -5.56
N MET A 94 4.70 -3.44 -5.08
CA MET A 94 4.48 -3.21 -3.63
C MET A 94 3.11 -3.70 -3.12
N GLY A 95 2.30 -4.28 -4.02
CA GLY A 95 1.03 -4.91 -3.68
C GLY A 95 1.21 -6.30 -3.06
N ILE A 96 0.14 -7.08 -3.02
CA ILE A 96 0.17 -8.44 -2.47
C ILE A 96 0.67 -9.44 -3.50
N GLY A 97 1.65 -10.25 -3.10
CA GLY A 97 2.14 -11.39 -3.86
C GLY A 97 1.73 -12.74 -3.26
N ALA A 98 2.16 -13.82 -3.91
CA ALA A 98 1.99 -15.17 -3.39
C ALA A 98 2.81 -15.39 -2.11
N GLY A 99 2.33 -16.31 -1.27
CA GLY A 99 2.92 -16.67 0.02
C GLY A 99 2.36 -15.87 1.19
N THR A 100 3.00 -16.02 2.35
CA THR A 100 2.64 -15.28 3.56
C THR A 100 3.22 -13.88 3.52
N THR A 101 2.37 -12.88 3.64
CA THR A 101 2.74 -11.46 3.52
C THR A 101 2.21 -10.69 4.73
N PRO A 102 3.05 -9.86 5.40
CA PRO A 102 2.55 -8.84 6.30
C PRO A 102 1.87 -7.73 5.49
N VAL A 103 0.65 -7.39 5.84
CA VAL A 103 -0.20 -6.51 5.03
C VAL A 103 -0.54 -5.24 5.79
N LEU A 104 -0.45 -4.12 5.07
CA LEU A 104 -1.05 -2.85 5.46
C LEU A 104 -2.19 -2.54 4.50
N VAL A 105 -3.38 -2.28 5.02
CA VAL A 105 -4.54 -1.87 4.22
C VAL A 105 -4.87 -0.41 4.52
N VAL A 106 -4.81 0.42 3.49
CA VAL A 106 -5.38 1.76 3.50
C VAL A 106 -6.88 1.62 3.28
N VAL A 107 -7.65 2.26 4.15
CA VAL A 107 -9.08 2.48 3.99
C VAL A 107 -9.25 3.99 4.03
N ASP A 108 -9.87 4.56 3.01
CA ASP A 108 -10.06 6.01 2.90
C ASP A 108 -11.40 6.32 2.23
N GLY A 109 -12.27 7.07 2.90
CA GLY A 109 -13.63 7.36 2.44
C GLY A 109 -14.65 7.59 3.57
N PRO A 110 -15.92 7.82 3.22
CA PRO A 110 -16.95 8.24 4.17
C PRO A 110 -17.24 7.23 5.29
N ASP A 111 -17.05 5.93 5.02
CA ASP A 111 -17.32 4.84 5.98
C ASP A 111 -16.03 4.21 6.55
N GLU A 112 -14.92 4.96 6.56
CA GLU A 112 -13.57 4.45 6.88
C GLU A 112 -13.55 3.52 8.10
N VAL A 113 -14.16 3.93 9.22
CA VAL A 113 -14.15 3.14 10.47
C VAL A 113 -14.91 1.81 10.32
N SER A 114 -16.06 1.81 9.66
CA SER A 114 -16.88 0.61 9.47
C SER A 114 -16.19 -0.37 8.53
N VAL A 115 -15.64 0.14 7.42
CA VAL A 115 -14.88 -0.66 6.45
C VAL A 115 -13.58 -1.19 7.07
N ALA A 116 -12.86 -0.38 7.84
CA ALA A 116 -11.66 -0.81 8.54
C ALA A 116 -11.93 -1.99 9.49
N ASN A 117 -13.03 -1.97 10.25
CA ASN A 117 -13.41 -3.09 11.12
C ASN A 117 -13.72 -4.37 10.33
N ARG A 118 -14.35 -4.25 9.14
CA ARG A 118 -14.60 -5.41 8.25
C ARG A 118 -13.30 -5.94 7.67
N VAL A 119 -12.42 -5.06 7.20
CA VAL A 119 -11.09 -5.42 6.71
C VAL A 119 -10.28 -6.12 7.80
N GLU A 120 -10.32 -5.64 9.05
CA GLU A 120 -9.65 -6.30 10.18
C GLU A 120 -10.11 -7.76 10.36
N SER A 121 -11.39 -8.06 10.10
CA SER A 121 -11.90 -9.44 10.17
C SER A 121 -11.44 -10.35 9.03
N VAL A 122 -10.96 -9.79 7.92
CA VAL A 122 -10.37 -10.52 6.78
C VAL A 122 -8.90 -10.87 7.05
N LEU A 123 -8.20 -10.05 7.83
CA LEU A 123 -6.77 -10.20 8.08
C LEU A 123 -6.49 -11.05 9.33
N GLY A 124 -5.35 -11.74 9.32
CA GLY A 124 -4.80 -12.34 10.54
C GLY A 124 -4.10 -11.28 11.40
N PRO A 125 -4.03 -11.47 12.73
CA PRO A 125 -3.35 -10.51 13.61
C PRO A 125 -1.86 -10.39 13.25
N GLY A 126 -1.32 -9.17 13.26
CA GLY A 126 0.10 -8.93 13.01
C GLY A 126 0.49 -7.44 13.13
N GLU A 127 1.74 -7.19 13.55
CA GLU A 127 2.34 -5.85 13.62
C GLU A 127 3.06 -5.55 12.31
N ALA A 128 2.31 -5.25 11.26
CA ALA A 128 2.84 -5.19 9.89
C ALA A 128 3.86 -4.05 9.70
N PHE A 129 3.68 -2.87 10.33
CA PHE A 129 4.69 -1.80 10.25
C PHE A 129 6.06 -2.21 10.81
N ALA A 130 6.09 -3.08 11.83
CA ALA A 130 7.34 -3.57 12.40
C ALA A 130 8.12 -4.48 11.44
N LEU A 131 7.46 -4.96 10.37
CA LEU A 131 8.02 -5.82 9.35
C LEU A 131 8.40 -5.07 8.05
N SER A 132 8.43 -3.73 8.11
CA SER A 132 9.02 -2.89 7.06
C SER A 132 10.48 -3.31 6.79
N ASP A 133 10.88 -3.33 5.51
CA ASP A 133 12.21 -3.77 5.06
C ASP A 133 12.97 -2.58 4.43
N PRO A 134 13.86 -1.90 5.19
CA PRO A 134 14.54 -0.69 4.72
C PRO A 134 15.40 -0.89 3.48
N ASP A 135 15.94 -2.09 3.24
CA ASP A 135 16.80 -2.41 2.10
C ASP A 135 15.97 -2.64 0.84
N ARG A 136 14.84 -3.37 0.98
CA ARG A 136 13.83 -3.50 -0.08
C ARG A 136 13.27 -2.14 -0.48
N ILE A 137 12.91 -1.31 0.50
CA ILE A 137 12.43 0.05 0.26
C ILE A 137 13.50 0.87 -0.45
N ALA A 138 14.77 0.81 0.00
CA ALA A 138 15.87 1.51 -0.66
C ALA A 138 15.94 1.17 -2.15
N THR A 139 15.91 -0.13 -2.43
CA THR A 139 16.05 -0.68 -3.77
C THR A 139 14.86 -0.28 -4.64
N PHE A 140 13.64 -0.44 -4.14
CA PHE A 140 12.42 -0.17 -4.88
C PHE A 140 12.26 1.31 -5.27
N PHE A 141 12.65 2.23 -4.37
CA PHE A 141 12.58 3.67 -4.59
C PHE A 141 13.87 4.26 -5.20
N ASP A 142 14.83 3.43 -5.58
CA ASP A 142 16.14 3.87 -6.10
C ASP A 142 16.85 4.87 -5.15
N VAL A 143 16.74 4.64 -3.83
CA VAL A 143 17.38 5.46 -2.78
C VAL A 143 18.78 4.90 -2.50
N THR A 144 19.78 5.56 -3.04
CA THR A 144 21.17 5.08 -3.02
C THR A 144 21.89 5.36 -1.69
N ASP A 145 22.95 4.60 -1.39
CA ASP A 145 23.82 4.88 -0.24
C ASP A 145 24.41 6.30 -0.29
N ARG A 146 24.74 6.78 -1.49
CA ARG A 146 25.26 8.14 -1.68
C ARG A 146 24.23 9.19 -1.30
N GLU A 147 22.97 8.99 -1.67
CA GLU A 147 21.86 9.88 -1.31
C GLU A 147 21.66 9.88 0.20
N ARG A 148 21.59 8.69 0.83
CA ARG A 148 21.48 8.54 2.28
C ARG A 148 22.65 9.18 3.04
N ALA A 149 23.86 9.14 2.49
CA ALA A 149 25.03 9.78 3.09
C ALA A 149 25.07 11.31 2.90
N ALA A 150 24.27 11.86 1.99
CA ALA A 150 24.25 13.28 1.67
C ALA A 150 23.24 14.09 2.50
N THR A 151 22.42 13.44 3.32
CA THR A 151 21.34 14.06 4.10
C THR A 151 21.12 13.35 5.43
N ASP A 152 20.60 14.07 6.43
CA ASP A 152 20.12 13.50 7.70
C ASP A 152 18.65 13.07 7.63
N ALA A 153 18.03 13.14 6.44
CA ALA A 153 16.65 12.74 6.24
C ALA A 153 16.45 11.23 6.47
N SER A 154 15.33 10.86 7.10
CA SER A 154 14.95 9.47 7.23
C SER A 154 14.57 8.86 5.88
N LEU A 155 14.64 7.53 5.76
CA LEU A 155 14.16 6.81 4.58
C LEU A 155 12.69 7.15 4.27
N GLN A 156 11.86 7.27 5.30
CA GLN A 156 10.47 7.70 5.14
C GLN A 156 10.35 9.08 4.49
N ALA A 157 11.19 10.04 4.88
CA ALA A 157 11.17 11.38 4.31
C ALA A 157 11.58 11.37 2.82
N LEU A 158 12.62 10.61 2.47
CA LEU A 158 13.05 10.43 1.08
C LEU A 158 11.96 9.75 0.23
N VAL A 159 11.28 8.74 0.78
CA VAL A 159 10.15 8.10 0.09
C VAL A 159 8.99 9.07 -0.08
N CYS A 160 8.59 9.82 0.96
CA CYS A 160 7.56 10.85 0.84
C CYS A 160 7.90 11.92 -0.22
N GLU A 161 9.19 12.26 -0.37
CA GLU A 161 9.65 13.14 -1.46
C GLU A 161 9.39 12.52 -2.84
N ARG A 162 9.71 11.23 -3.04
CA ARG A 162 9.42 10.54 -4.31
C ARG A 162 7.92 10.49 -4.61
N VAL A 163 7.06 10.27 -3.60
CA VAL A 163 5.60 10.35 -3.75
C VAL A 163 5.18 11.74 -4.23
N ALA A 164 5.71 12.80 -3.61
CA ALA A 164 5.35 14.17 -3.95
C ALA A 164 5.87 14.61 -5.33
N LEU A 165 7.04 14.13 -5.75
CA LEU A 165 7.63 14.45 -7.06
C LEU A 165 6.86 13.85 -8.24
N LEU A 166 6.02 12.84 -8.02
CA LEU A 166 5.19 12.23 -9.07
C LEU A 166 4.25 13.24 -9.76
N ASP A 167 3.90 14.32 -9.05
CA ASP A 167 3.11 15.44 -9.58
C ASP A 167 3.90 16.39 -10.49
N VAL A 168 5.22 16.42 -10.36
CA VAL A 168 6.12 17.32 -11.09
C VAL A 168 6.64 16.64 -12.36
N GLU A 169 6.85 15.32 -12.31
CA GLU A 169 7.40 14.50 -13.40
C GLU A 169 6.34 14.04 -14.42
N LYS A 170 5.25 14.81 -14.61
CA LYS A 170 4.17 14.46 -15.57
C LYS A 170 4.59 14.60 -17.03
#